data_AF-A0A7V1WC73-F1
#
_entry.id   AF-A0A7V1WC73-F1
#
_cell.length_a   1.000
_cell.length_b   1.000
_cell.length_c   1.000
_cell.angle_alpha   90.00
_cell.angle_beta   90.00
_cell.angle_gamma   90.00
#
_symmetry.space_group_name_H-M   'P 1'
#
loop_
_entity.id
_entity.type
_entity.pdbx_description
1 polymer ?
#
loop_
_entity_poly.entity_id
_entity_poly.type
_entity_poly.pdbx_seq_one_letter_code
_entity_poly.pdbx_strand_id
1 'polypeptide(L)'
;LCTGSRREMMDWVHYCNGVLDTTLVRERAANGHPEPMGVRFWGVGNENWGCGGNYDPQDYAKEFRRFATFLRMADPDIELVACGDNKRDWNLRVLETLRNDLRFLDHLSVHQYYQAGPAVGFTSADHLRLMRAGDLIEDVLRFTDEILRFFVAGRRQVGIAFDEWGVWHPEARGHCGYQAPNTLRDAVAAAGVLDVFHRWCRKVSMANLAQIVNVLQTLVETDGAAMWLTPTYHVFWIYRAHRGAAALRTDLEVEEADAGPLGHLDAGGVALASCSASHAEGRLAVSISNRSCSEPLEARVRVRRGRLGDGEVEVVSGDASDAVNSAARPDRVAPGPGRAVLHGEEIVLLLPPCSVATVVAPLAG
;
A
#
# COMPACT_ATOMS: atom_id res chain seq x y z
N LEU A 1 -18.50 13.88 -4.22
CA LEU A 1 -18.92 14.69 -5.39
C LEU A 1 -18.69 13.84 -6.65
N CYS A 2 -19.73 13.55 -7.43
CA CYS A 2 -19.64 12.92 -8.76
C CYS A 2 -20.51 13.70 -9.74
N THR A 3 -20.10 14.94 -9.98
CA THR A 3 -20.82 15.93 -10.81
C THR A 3 -20.14 16.21 -12.14
N GLY A 4 -18.97 15.61 -12.37
CA GLY A 4 -18.20 15.81 -13.59
C GLY A 4 -18.82 15.14 -14.81
N SER A 5 -18.51 15.66 -15.99
CA SER A 5 -19.02 15.12 -17.26
C SER A 5 -17.99 14.24 -17.98
N ARG A 6 -18.47 13.37 -18.88
CA ARG A 6 -17.61 12.56 -19.76
C ARG A 6 -16.68 13.42 -20.62
N ARG A 7 -17.20 14.55 -21.11
CA ARG A 7 -16.44 15.51 -21.91
C ARG A 7 -15.32 16.13 -21.08
N GLU A 8 -15.63 16.57 -19.87
CA GLU A 8 -14.65 17.17 -18.96
C GLU A 8 -13.48 16.21 -18.67
N MET A 9 -13.77 14.94 -18.35
CA MET A 9 -12.70 13.96 -18.09
C MET A 9 -11.88 13.64 -19.35
N MET A 10 -12.51 13.58 -20.52
CA MET A 10 -11.83 13.42 -21.81
C MET A 10 -10.94 14.63 -22.14
N ASP A 11 -11.45 15.85 -21.93
CA ASP A 11 -10.70 17.08 -22.10
C ASP A 11 -9.50 17.12 -21.13
N TRP A 12 -9.62 16.54 -19.92
CA TRP A 12 -8.51 16.40 -18.98
C TRP A 12 -7.42 15.46 -19.50
N VAL A 13 -7.78 14.31 -20.08
CA VAL A 13 -6.83 13.42 -20.75
C VAL A 13 -6.13 14.14 -21.91
N HIS A 14 -6.88 14.87 -22.74
CA HIS A 14 -6.31 15.64 -23.85
C HIS A 14 -5.37 16.75 -23.39
N TYR A 15 -5.73 17.48 -22.34
CA TYR A 15 -4.86 18.48 -21.73
C TYR A 15 -3.55 17.84 -21.27
N CYS A 16 -3.61 16.74 -20.50
CA CYS A 16 -2.44 16.08 -19.96
C CYS A 16 -1.56 15.43 -21.04
N ASN A 17 -2.15 14.67 -21.97
CA ASN A 17 -1.40 13.75 -22.83
C ASN A 17 -1.42 14.13 -24.32
N GLY A 18 -2.21 15.13 -24.73
CA GLY A 18 -2.37 15.50 -26.13
C GLY A 18 -1.07 15.99 -26.78
N VAL A 19 -0.84 15.55 -28.02
CA VAL A 19 0.32 15.92 -28.86
C VAL A 19 -0.04 16.79 -30.06
N LEU A 20 -1.33 16.87 -30.40
CA LEU A 20 -1.82 17.68 -31.52
C LEU A 20 -2.03 19.12 -31.10
N ASP A 21 -1.87 20.07 -32.04
CA ASP A 21 -2.09 21.50 -31.80
C ASP A 21 -3.59 21.82 -31.61
N THR A 22 -4.07 21.58 -30.39
CA THR A 22 -5.45 21.83 -29.95
C THR A 22 -5.48 22.97 -28.94
N THR A 23 -6.67 23.53 -28.68
CA THR A 23 -6.83 24.57 -27.65
C THR A 23 -6.33 24.11 -26.29
N LEU A 24 -6.60 22.87 -25.88
CA LEU A 24 -6.16 22.32 -24.59
C LEU A 24 -4.64 22.11 -24.53
N VAL A 25 -4.00 21.72 -25.63
CA VAL A 25 -2.54 21.58 -25.70
C VAL A 25 -1.84 22.95 -25.66
N ARG A 26 -2.40 23.96 -26.35
CA ARG A 26 -1.92 25.34 -26.25
C ARG A 26 -2.11 25.92 -24.85
N GLU A 27 -3.23 25.61 -24.20
CA GLU A 27 -3.48 25.98 -22.80
C GLU A 27 -2.46 25.32 -21.86
N ARG A 28 -2.20 24.01 -22.01
CA ARG A 28 -1.16 23.30 -21.24
C ARG A 28 0.21 23.98 -21.41
N ALA A 29 0.58 24.30 -22.65
CA ALA A 29 1.84 24.98 -22.95
C ALA A 29 1.91 26.39 -22.32
N ALA A 30 0.83 27.17 -22.41
CA ALA A 30 0.74 28.49 -21.79
C ALA A 30 0.82 28.42 -20.26
N ASN A 31 0.35 27.33 -19.66
CA ASN A 31 0.47 27.03 -18.23
C ASN A 31 1.85 26.49 -17.83
N GLY A 32 2.84 26.45 -18.74
CA GLY A 32 4.24 26.12 -18.44
C GLY A 32 4.65 24.68 -18.76
N HIS A 33 3.77 23.87 -19.35
CA HIS A 33 4.04 22.48 -19.70
C HIS A 33 3.83 22.23 -21.21
N PRO A 34 4.78 22.64 -22.08
CA PRO A 34 4.62 22.45 -23.53
C PRO A 34 4.57 20.98 -23.94
N GLU A 35 5.39 20.13 -23.32
CA GLU A 35 5.41 18.69 -23.57
C GLU A 35 4.25 17.96 -22.86
N PRO A 36 3.76 16.82 -23.39
CA PRO A 36 2.78 15.97 -22.72
C PRO A 36 3.27 15.50 -21.34
N MET A 37 2.36 15.41 -20.38
CA MET A 37 2.64 14.97 -19.00
C MET A 37 2.76 13.45 -18.87
N GLY A 38 2.25 12.68 -19.85
CA GLY A 38 2.36 11.22 -19.86
C GLY A 38 1.62 10.54 -18.70
N VAL A 39 0.48 11.08 -18.28
CA VAL A 39 -0.32 10.51 -17.18
C VAL A 39 -0.90 9.18 -17.64
N ARG A 40 -0.37 8.09 -17.09
CA ARG A 40 -0.71 6.73 -17.50
C ARG A 40 -1.96 6.19 -16.80
N PHE A 41 -2.08 6.34 -15.49
CA PHE A 41 -3.17 5.76 -14.70
C PHE A 41 -4.30 6.77 -14.50
N TRP A 42 -5.54 6.37 -14.77
CA TRP A 42 -6.73 7.20 -14.61
C TRP A 42 -7.83 6.46 -13.85
N GLY A 43 -8.13 6.92 -12.63
CA GLY A 43 -9.28 6.46 -11.85
C GLY A 43 -10.58 7.05 -12.41
N VAL A 44 -11.53 6.19 -12.75
CA VAL A 44 -12.84 6.59 -13.28
C VAL A 44 -13.86 6.61 -12.14
N GLY A 45 -13.85 7.72 -11.40
CA GLY A 45 -14.62 7.91 -10.18
C GLY A 45 -13.83 7.51 -8.92
N ASN A 46 -14.42 7.81 -7.76
CA ASN A 46 -13.89 7.48 -6.43
C ASN A 46 -15.04 7.12 -5.51
N GLU A 47 -14.95 5.99 -4.80
CA GLU A 47 -15.94 5.49 -3.83
C GLU A 47 -17.39 5.74 -4.27
N ASN A 48 -17.71 5.32 -5.50
CA ASN A 48 -19.01 5.59 -6.11
C ASN A 48 -20.17 4.95 -5.35
N TRP A 49 -19.92 3.87 -4.61
CA TRP A 49 -20.84 3.23 -3.67
C TRP A 49 -21.20 4.12 -2.46
N GLY A 50 -20.44 5.18 -2.19
CA GLY A 50 -20.62 6.09 -1.07
C GLY A 50 -20.52 7.56 -1.47
N CYS A 51 -19.47 8.26 -1.02
CA CYS A 51 -19.33 9.71 -1.21
C CYS A 51 -19.23 10.15 -2.70
N GLY A 52 -18.91 9.20 -3.58
CA GLY A 52 -18.94 9.32 -5.04
C GLY A 52 -20.34 9.22 -5.67
N GLY A 53 -21.40 9.43 -4.90
CA GLY A 53 -22.76 9.57 -5.43
C GLY A 53 -23.73 8.43 -5.11
N ASN A 54 -23.38 7.52 -4.20
CA ASN A 54 -24.23 6.42 -3.72
C ASN A 54 -24.87 5.61 -4.86
N TYR A 55 -24.04 5.22 -5.83
CA TYR A 55 -24.44 4.41 -6.96
C TYR A 55 -24.79 3.00 -6.51
N ASP A 56 -25.75 2.38 -7.21
CA ASP A 56 -25.81 0.93 -7.32
C ASP A 56 -24.68 0.41 -8.22
N PRO A 57 -24.12 -0.79 -7.97
CA PRO A 57 -22.96 -1.29 -8.71
C PRO A 57 -23.20 -1.40 -10.22
N GLN A 58 -24.40 -1.79 -10.64
CA GLN A 58 -24.74 -1.89 -12.06
C GLN A 58 -24.79 -0.52 -12.75
N ASP A 59 -25.22 0.52 -12.04
CA ASP A 59 -25.29 1.86 -12.60
C ASP A 59 -23.91 2.49 -12.68
N TYR A 60 -23.07 2.28 -11.66
CA TYR A 60 -21.65 2.64 -11.73
C TYR A 60 -20.98 1.96 -12.93
N ALA A 61 -21.15 0.64 -13.09
CA ALA A 61 -20.55 -0.10 -14.20
C ALA A 61 -20.97 0.44 -15.58
N LYS A 62 -22.24 0.81 -15.75
CA LYS A 62 -22.71 1.44 -17.00
C LYS A 62 -22.06 2.79 -17.24
N GLU A 63 -21.91 3.61 -16.20
CA GLU A 63 -21.21 4.90 -16.28
C GLU A 63 -19.72 4.73 -16.56
N PHE A 64 -19.03 3.87 -15.81
CA PHE A 64 -17.63 3.51 -16.04
C PHE A 64 -17.38 3.20 -17.51
N ARG A 65 -18.18 2.30 -18.11
CA ARG A 65 -18.06 1.96 -19.53
C ARG A 65 -18.22 3.16 -20.46
N ARG A 66 -19.17 4.06 -20.16
CA ARG A 66 -19.42 5.27 -20.96
C ARG A 66 -18.21 6.20 -20.91
N PHE A 67 -17.66 6.44 -19.72
CA PHE A 67 -16.44 7.24 -19.56
C PHE A 67 -15.25 6.56 -20.25
N ALA A 68 -14.99 5.30 -19.94
CA ALA A 68 -13.86 4.54 -20.48
C ALA A 68 -13.80 4.52 -22.01
N THR A 69 -14.96 4.47 -22.68
CA THR A 69 -15.05 4.55 -24.15
C THR A 69 -14.40 5.83 -24.68
N PHE A 70 -14.73 6.99 -24.10
CA PHE A 70 -14.19 8.27 -24.56
C PHE A 70 -12.73 8.47 -24.13
N LEU A 71 -12.36 8.01 -22.93
CA LEU A 71 -10.98 8.12 -22.46
C LEU A 71 -10.01 7.33 -23.35
N ARG A 72 -10.39 6.09 -23.73
CA ARG A 72 -9.59 5.28 -24.66
C ARG A 72 -9.55 5.82 -26.09
N MET A 73 -10.56 6.60 -26.50
CA MET A 73 -10.51 7.31 -27.78
C MET A 73 -9.58 8.52 -27.71
N ALA A 74 -9.51 9.21 -26.57
CA ALA A 74 -8.63 10.34 -26.37
C ALA A 74 -7.15 9.93 -26.28
N ASP A 75 -6.88 8.82 -25.61
CA ASP A 75 -5.55 8.23 -25.49
C ASP A 75 -5.68 6.69 -25.35
N PRO A 76 -5.26 5.91 -26.36
CA PRO A 76 -5.37 4.46 -26.31
C PRO A 76 -4.36 3.80 -25.37
N ASP A 77 -3.31 4.51 -24.92
CA ASP A 77 -2.20 3.94 -24.14
C ASP A 77 -2.37 4.09 -22.61
N ILE A 78 -3.40 4.81 -22.15
CA ILE A 78 -3.71 4.94 -20.72
C ILE A 78 -4.18 3.62 -20.10
N GLU A 79 -4.13 3.53 -18.78
CA GLU A 79 -4.68 2.45 -17.98
C GLU A 79 -5.79 2.99 -17.08
N LEU A 80 -6.96 2.36 -17.14
CA LEU A 80 -8.15 2.77 -16.42
C LEU A 80 -8.34 1.92 -15.16
N VAL A 81 -8.57 2.61 -14.05
CA VAL A 81 -8.92 2.01 -12.76
C VAL A 81 -10.42 2.19 -12.54
N ALA A 82 -11.16 1.09 -12.43
CA ALA A 82 -12.57 1.12 -12.03
C ALA A 82 -12.69 1.09 -10.50
N CYS A 83 -13.67 1.81 -9.96
CA CYS A 83 -14.03 1.83 -8.54
C CYS A 83 -14.54 0.45 -8.10
N GLY A 84 -13.70 -0.29 -7.39
CA GLY A 84 -14.12 -1.46 -6.63
C GLY A 84 -14.49 -1.08 -5.19
N ASP A 85 -14.58 -2.10 -4.35
CA ASP A 85 -14.89 -2.01 -2.92
C ASP A 85 -14.22 -3.19 -2.17
N ASN A 86 -14.14 -3.10 -0.85
CA ASN A 86 -13.79 -4.22 0.03
C ASN A 86 -15.00 -5.14 0.33
N LYS A 87 -16.08 -5.03 -0.45
CA LYS A 87 -17.26 -5.89 -0.35
C LYS A 87 -17.42 -6.74 -1.60
N ARG A 88 -17.51 -8.06 -1.40
CA ARG A 88 -17.67 -9.04 -2.49
C ARG A 88 -18.82 -8.70 -3.45
N ASP A 89 -20.00 -8.31 -2.93
CA ASP A 89 -21.20 -8.07 -3.75
C ASP A 89 -21.04 -6.92 -4.75
N TRP A 90 -20.38 -5.82 -4.35
CA TRP A 90 -20.09 -4.70 -5.24
C TRP A 90 -19.23 -5.15 -6.42
N ASN A 91 -18.07 -5.73 -6.14
CA ASN A 91 -17.11 -6.17 -7.15
C ASN A 91 -17.74 -7.20 -8.11
N LEU A 92 -18.51 -8.15 -7.56
CA LEU A 92 -19.20 -9.18 -8.35
C LEU A 92 -20.18 -8.54 -9.36
N ARG A 93 -21.04 -7.63 -8.90
CA ARG A 93 -22.07 -7.00 -9.75
C ARG A 93 -21.51 -6.01 -10.76
N VAL A 94 -20.45 -5.29 -10.40
CA VAL A 94 -19.72 -4.41 -11.33
C VAL A 94 -19.15 -5.25 -12.49
N LEU A 95 -18.41 -6.32 -12.18
CA LEU A 95 -17.81 -7.15 -13.21
C LEU A 95 -18.83 -7.96 -14.02
N GLU A 96 -19.92 -8.42 -13.39
CA GLU A 96 -21.03 -9.06 -14.09
C GLU A 96 -21.64 -8.12 -15.14
N THR A 97 -21.89 -6.86 -14.76
CA THR A 97 -22.42 -5.84 -15.68
C THR A 97 -21.42 -5.53 -16.80
N LEU A 98 -20.12 -5.52 -16.50
CA LEU A 98 -19.04 -5.24 -17.46
C LEU A 98 -18.58 -6.46 -18.27
N ARG A 99 -19.17 -7.66 -18.12
CA ARG A 99 -18.66 -8.93 -18.69
C ARG A 99 -18.31 -8.90 -20.19
N ASN A 100 -19.02 -8.09 -20.98
CA ASN A 100 -18.82 -7.93 -22.43
C ASN A 100 -17.89 -6.76 -22.79
N ASP A 101 -17.50 -5.95 -21.81
CA ASP A 101 -16.74 -4.71 -21.95
C ASP A 101 -15.47 -4.67 -21.07
N LEU A 102 -15.05 -5.83 -20.52
CA LEU A 102 -13.84 -5.98 -19.70
C LEU A 102 -12.54 -5.53 -20.38
N ARG A 103 -12.55 -5.30 -21.70
CA ARG A 103 -11.42 -4.69 -22.43
C ARG A 103 -11.05 -3.28 -21.93
N PHE A 104 -12.01 -2.59 -21.29
CA PHE A 104 -11.78 -1.27 -20.72
C PHE A 104 -11.21 -1.29 -19.30
N LEU A 105 -11.20 -2.45 -18.65
CA LEU A 105 -10.76 -2.58 -17.27
C LEU A 105 -9.29 -2.99 -17.24
N ASP A 106 -8.40 -2.09 -16.80
CA ASP A 106 -6.99 -2.40 -16.53
C ASP A 106 -6.79 -2.79 -15.09
N HIS A 107 -7.41 -2.03 -14.18
CA HIS A 107 -7.33 -2.27 -12.74
C HIS A 107 -8.69 -2.13 -12.08
N LEU A 108 -8.90 -2.89 -11.01
CA LEU A 108 -10.02 -2.71 -10.09
C LEU A 108 -9.47 -2.15 -8.77
N SER A 109 -9.98 -1.00 -8.34
CA SER A 109 -9.57 -0.37 -7.09
C SER A 109 -10.11 -1.11 -5.87
N VAL A 110 -9.42 -1.02 -4.74
CA VAL A 110 -9.84 -1.57 -3.46
C VAL A 110 -9.37 -0.65 -2.35
N HIS A 111 -10.30 -0.25 -1.48
CA HIS A 111 -10.03 0.59 -0.33
C HIS A 111 -10.17 -0.21 0.96
N GLN A 112 -9.15 -0.21 1.83
CA GLN A 112 -9.25 -0.87 3.15
C GLN A 112 -8.47 -0.10 4.23
N TYR A 113 -9.21 0.53 5.12
CA TYR A 113 -8.69 1.10 6.35
C TYR A 113 -8.84 0.14 7.53
N TYR A 114 -8.00 0.32 8.55
CA TYR A 114 -8.04 -0.48 9.78
C TYR A 114 -7.68 0.38 11.00
N GLN A 115 -8.17 -0.03 12.17
CA GLN A 115 -7.91 0.65 13.43
C GLN A 115 -8.07 -0.33 14.61
N ALA A 116 -7.31 -0.11 15.68
CA ALA A 116 -7.44 -0.85 16.92
C ALA A 116 -6.97 0.01 18.11
N GLY A 117 -7.93 0.44 18.92
CA GLY A 117 -7.68 1.33 20.05
C GLY A 117 -7.23 2.74 19.61
N PRO A 118 -6.73 3.55 20.57
CA PRO A 118 -6.24 4.89 20.29
C PRO A 118 -4.89 4.88 19.55
N ALA A 119 -4.53 6.00 18.92
CA ALA A 119 -3.21 6.16 18.28
C ALA A 119 -2.04 5.96 19.26
N VAL A 120 -2.12 6.55 20.45
CA VAL A 120 -1.10 6.55 21.52
C VAL A 120 -1.72 6.04 22.82
N GLY A 121 -0.95 5.39 23.70
CA GLY A 121 -1.47 4.85 24.97
C GLY A 121 -2.43 3.66 24.81
N PHE A 122 -2.29 2.92 23.71
CA PHE A 122 -3.05 1.72 23.44
C PHE A 122 -2.62 0.54 24.33
N THR A 123 -3.50 -0.46 24.49
CA THR A 123 -3.17 -1.69 25.22
C THR A 123 -2.39 -2.68 24.35
N SER A 124 -1.70 -3.66 24.94
CA SER A 124 -1.07 -4.76 24.17
C SER A 124 -2.10 -5.53 23.31
N ALA A 125 -3.36 -5.61 23.75
CA ALA A 125 -4.43 -6.24 22.97
C ALA A 125 -4.89 -5.38 21.78
N ASP A 126 -4.84 -4.04 21.88
CA ASP A 126 -5.03 -3.15 20.73
C ASP A 126 -3.86 -3.29 19.73
N HIS A 127 -2.62 -3.37 20.24
CA HIS A 127 -1.43 -3.57 19.43
C HIS A 127 -1.52 -4.84 18.57
N LEU A 128 -1.76 -5.99 19.20
CA LEU A 128 -1.86 -7.28 18.49
C LEU A 128 -3.03 -7.30 17.50
N ARG A 129 -4.16 -6.65 17.82
CA ARG A 129 -5.26 -6.47 16.85
C ARG A 129 -4.81 -5.69 15.62
N LEU A 130 -4.06 -4.59 15.78
CA LEU A 130 -3.59 -3.81 14.63
C LEU A 130 -2.59 -4.58 13.76
N MET A 131 -1.79 -5.48 14.35
CA MET A 131 -0.85 -6.33 13.61
C MET A 131 -1.54 -7.29 12.62
N ARG A 132 -2.85 -7.50 12.76
CA ARG A 132 -3.68 -8.27 11.82
C ARG A 132 -4.06 -7.49 10.54
N ALA A 133 -3.62 -6.24 10.40
CA ALA A 133 -3.87 -5.44 9.20
C ALA A 133 -3.45 -6.16 7.91
N GLY A 134 -2.31 -6.85 7.94
CA GLY A 134 -1.86 -7.67 6.80
C GLY A 134 -2.82 -8.80 6.46
N ASP A 135 -3.33 -9.51 7.48
CA ASP A 135 -4.28 -10.62 7.30
C ASP A 135 -5.61 -10.12 6.72
N LEU A 136 -6.06 -8.94 7.17
CA LEU A 136 -7.28 -8.29 6.68
C LEU A 136 -7.14 -7.94 5.20
N ILE A 137 -6.02 -7.32 4.81
CA ILE A 137 -5.71 -6.99 3.42
C ILE A 137 -5.61 -8.26 2.57
N GLU A 138 -4.94 -9.30 3.07
CA GLU A 138 -4.77 -10.57 2.36
C GLU A 138 -6.12 -11.29 2.12
N ASP A 139 -7.06 -11.20 3.06
CA ASP A 139 -8.41 -11.72 2.86
C ASP A 139 -9.18 -10.95 1.77
N VAL A 140 -9.06 -9.62 1.76
CA VAL A 140 -9.66 -8.76 0.73
C VAL A 140 -9.08 -9.04 -0.66
N LEU A 141 -7.75 -9.18 -0.74
CA LEU A 141 -7.06 -9.56 -1.98
C LEU A 141 -7.53 -10.92 -2.49
N ARG A 142 -7.68 -11.90 -1.59
CA ARG A 142 -8.10 -13.27 -1.95
C ARG A 142 -9.46 -13.27 -2.61
N PHE A 143 -10.47 -12.65 -1.99
CA PHE A 143 -11.79 -12.63 -2.62
C PHE A 143 -11.85 -11.78 -3.88
N THR A 144 -11.06 -10.71 -3.95
CA THR A 144 -11.02 -9.85 -5.13
C THR A 144 -10.38 -10.59 -6.32
N ASP A 145 -9.27 -11.32 -6.09
CA ASP A 145 -8.66 -12.18 -7.12
C ASP A 145 -9.60 -13.32 -7.54
N GLU A 146 -10.32 -13.96 -6.62
CA GLU A 146 -11.33 -14.98 -6.94
C GLU A 146 -12.39 -14.45 -7.92
N ILE A 147 -12.95 -13.28 -7.61
CA ILE A 147 -13.97 -12.62 -8.43
C ILE A 147 -13.38 -12.22 -9.80
N LEU A 148 -12.20 -11.60 -9.83
CA LEU A 148 -11.54 -11.24 -11.08
C LEU A 148 -11.27 -12.48 -11.93
N ARG A 149 -10.70 -13.54 -11.36
CA ARG A 149 -10.42 -14.80 -12.08
C ARG A 149 -11.68 -15.40 -12.67
N PHE A 150 -12.83 -15.33 -12.00
CA PHE A 150 -14.08 -15.83 -12.54
C PHE A 150 -14.49 -15.11 -13.84
N PHE A 151 -14.36 -13.77 -13.90
CA PHE A 151 -14.79 -12.98 -15.06
C PHE A 151 -13.73 -12.80 -16.16
N VAL A 152 -12.44 -12.79 -15.78
CA VAL A 152 -11.32 -12.48 -16.70
C VAL A 152 -10.47 -13.69 -17.08
N ALA A 153 -10.78 -14.91 -16.58
CA ALA A 153 -10.03 -16.12 -16.93
C ALA A 153 -9.87 -16.28 -18.45
N GLY A 154 -8.62 -16.53 -18.90
CA GLY A 154 -8.28 -16.69 -20.31
C GLY A 154 -8.26 -15.39 -21.13
N ARG A 155 -8.44 -14.23 -20.48
CA ARG A 155 -8.30 -12.90 -21.11
C ARG A 155 -7.02 -12.22 -20.61
N ARG A 156 -6.88 -10.94 -20.94
CA ARG A 156 -5.85 -10.07 -20.38
C ARG A 156 -5.97 -10.00 -18.86
N GLN A 157 -4.82 -9.95 -18.20
CA GLN A 157 -4.75 -9.74 -16.76
C GLN A 157 -5.30 -8.35 -16.37
N VAL A 158 -6.15 -8.33 -15.35
CA VAL A 158 -6.60 -7.12 -14.65
C VAL A 158 -5.86 -7.03 -13.31
N GLY A 159 -5.29 -5.88 -13.01
CA GLY A 159 -4.61 -5.62 -11.74
C GLY A 159 -5.58 -5.28 -10.62
N ILE A 160 -5.17 -5.51 -9.37
CA ILE A 160 -5.82 -4.96 -8.18
C ILE A 160 -5.05 -3.71 -7.80
N ALA A 161 -5.72 -2.55 -7.79
CA ALA A 161 -5.16 -1.29 -7.33
C ALA A 161 -5.61 -1.06 -5.89
N PHE A 162 -4.72 -1.26 -4.92
CA PHE A 162 -5.00 -0.98 -3.51
C PHE A 162 -4.73 0.51 -3.22
N ASP A 163 -5.49 1.38 -3.86
CA ASP A 163 -5.26 2.82 -3.97
C ASP A 163 -5.73 3.64 -2.75
N GLU A 164 -6.35 3.00 -1.77
CA GLU A 164 -6.49 3.55 -0.41
C GLU A 164 -6.32 2.47 0.66
N TRP A 165 -5.33 2.64 1.53
CA TRP A 165 -5.14 1.79 2.71
C TRP A 165 -4.38 2.53 3.80
N GLY A 166 -4.45 1.99 5.02
CA GLY A 166 -3.67 2.48 6.14
C GLY A 166 -4.46 2.51 7.44
N VAL A 167 -3.81 2.99 8.47
CA VAL A 167 -4.43 3.19 9.78
C VAL A 167 -5.28 4.46 9.78
N TRP A 168 -6.52 4.34 10.23
CA TRP A 168 -7.39 5.49 10.48
C TRP A 168 -7.81 5.51 11.95
N HIS A 169 -7.05 6.22 12.78
CA HIS A 169 -7.31 6.32 14.21
C HIS A 169 -8.58 7.14 14.53
N PRO A 170 -9.34 6.79 15.58
CA PRO A 170 -10.57 7.50 15.97
C PRO A 170 -10.30 8.91 16.50
N GLU A 171 -9.07 9.17 16.96
CA GLU A 171 -8.59 10.50 17.37
C GLU A 171 -8.16 11.38 16.20
N ALA A 172 -8.41 11.01 14.94
CA ALA A 172 -8.14 11.89 13.82
C ALA A 172 -8.86 13.25 14.00
N ARG A 173 -8.08 14.34 14.05
CA ARG A 173 -8.52 15.73 14.28
C ARG A 173 -7.79 16.66 13.30
N GLY A 174 -7.70 17.97 13.57
CA GLY A 174 -7.01 18.94 12.71
C GLY A 174 -7.94 19.65 11.71
N HIS A 175 -7.36 20.55 10.89
CA HIS A 175 -8.12 21.46 10.01
C HIS A 175 -9.00 20.73 8.98
N CYS A 176 -8.56 19.58 8.50
CA CYS A 176 -9.33 18.71 7.59
C CYS A 176 -10.08 17.58 8.32
N GLY A 177 -9.90 17.42 9.63
CA GLY A 177 -10.55 16.38 10.44
C GLY A 177 -9.90 14.99 10.37
N TYR A 178 -8.78 14.83 9.66
CA TYR A 178 -8.15 13.53 9.39
C TYR A 178 -6.70 13.39 9.87
N GLN A 179 -6.14 14.38 10.56
CA GLN A 179 -4.77 14.33 11.07
C GLN A 179 -4.71 13.47 12.34
N ALA A 180 -3.85 12.46 12.36
CA ALA A 180 -3.66 11.57 13.49
C ALA A 180 -2.15 11.37 13.76
N PRO A 181 -1.73 11.13 15.01
CA PRO A 181 -0.34 10.78 15.29
C PRO A 181 0.09 9.52 14.53
N ASN A 182 1.30 9.54 13.97
CA ASN A 182 1.92 8.38 13.33
C ASN A 182 2.96 7.76 14.27
N THR A 183 2.67 6.57 14.77
CA THR A 183 3.47 5.85 15.77
C THR A 183 4.38 4.79 15.15
N LEU A 184 5.35 4.32 15.92
CA LEU A 184 6.14 3.13 15.58
C LEU A 184 5.26 1.89 15.34
N ARG A 185 4.17 1.71 16.10
CA ARG A 185 3.16 0.67 15.86
C ARG A 185 2.54 0.78 14.46
N ASP A 186 2.19 1.99 14.02
CA ASP A 186 1.62 2.21 12.69
C ASP A 186 2.62 1.82 11.59
N ALA A 187 3.90 2.15 11.79
CA ALA A 187 4.97 1.79 10.88
C ALA A 187 5.16 0.26 10.76
N VAL A 188 5.14 -0.46 11.89
CA VAL A 188 5.22 -1.93 11.90
C VAL A 188 3.98 -2.57 11.25
N ALA A 189 2.79 -2.00 11.46
CA ALA A 189 1.57 -2.44 10.77
C ALA A 189 1.69 -2.24 9.25
N ALA A 190 2.22 -1.10 8.79
CA ALA A 190 2.46 -0.84 7.37
C ALA A 190 3.48 -1.80 6.76
N ALA A 191 4.56 -2.15 7.47
CA ALA A 191 5.52 -3.16 7.02
C ALA A 191 4.82 -4.51 6.76
N GLY A 192 3.94 -4.93 7.68
CA GLY A 192 3.15 -6.15 7.51
C GLY A 192 2.22 -6.14 6.30
N VAL A 193 1.65 -4.99 5.94
CA VAL A 193 0.81 -4.84 4.73
C VAL A 193 1.67 -4.79 3.46
N LEU A 194 2.81 -4.11 3.47
CA LEU A 194 3.77 -4.11 2.36
C LEU A 194 4.26 -5.54 2.06
N ASP A 195 4.51 -6.34 3.09
CA ASP A 195 4.91 -7.74 2.94
C ASP A 195 3.82 -8.56 2.23
N VAL A 196 2.54 -8.32 2.52
CA VAL A 196 1.40 -8.93 1.82
C VAL A 196 1.40 -8.49 0.35
N PHE A 197 1.55 -7.20 0.06
CA PHE A 197 1.61 -6.72 -1.32
C PHE A 197 2.77 -7.32 -2.10
N HIS A 198 3.94 -7.52 -1.49
CA HIS A 198 5.05 -8.22 -2.13
C HIS A 198 4.71 -9.69 -2.44
N ARG A 199 4.04 -10.41 -1.53
CA ARG A 199 3.55 -11.78 -1.80
C ARG A 199 2.52 -11.81 -2.93
N TRP A 200 1.68 -10.78 -3.02
CA TRP A 200 0.62 -10.64 -4.01
C TRP A 200 1.00 -9.78 -5.23
N CYS A 201 2.29 -9.46 -5.44
CA CYS A 201 2.75 -8.52 -6.48
C CYS A 201 2.42 -8.93 -7.91
N ARG A 202 2.08 -10.21 -8.13
CA ARG A 202 1.56 -10.67 -9.43
C ARG A 202 0.13 -10.25 -9.69
N LYS A 203 -0.62 -9.80 -8.68
CA LYS A 203 -2.04 -9.43 -8.72
C LYS A 203 -2.24 -7.97 -8.38
N VAL A 204 -1.56 -7.51 -7.33
CA VAL A 204 -1.53 -6.10 -6.92
C VAL A 204 -0.62 -5.34 -7.88
N SER A 205 -1.22 -4.49 -8.71
CA SER A 205 -0.51 -3.69 -9.72
C SER A 205 -0.01 -2.36 -9.15
N MET A 206 -0.73 -1.81 -8.16
CA MET A 206 -0.37 -0.59 -7.46
C MET A 206 -1.00 -0.59 -6.06
N ALA A 207 -0.38 0.15 -5.14
CA ALA A 207 -0.93 0.42 -3.83
C ALA A 207 -0.55 1.85 -3.39
N ASN A 208 -1.48 2.56 -2.74
CA ASN A 208 -1.31 3.95 -2.35
C ASN A 208 -1.75 4.13 -0.89
N LEU A 209 -0.78 4.41 -0.01
CA LEU A 209 -1.06 4.69 1.39
C LEU A 209 -1.81 6.02 1.51
N ALA A 210 -2.86 6.03 2.32
CA ALA A 210 -3.65 7.20 2.59
C ALA A 210 -3.20 7.87 3.92
N GLN A 211 -2.63 9.08 3.91
CA GLN A 211 -2.21 9.89 2.75
C GLN A 211 -0.77 10.40 2.88
N ILE A 212 -0.30 11.27 1.99
CA ILE A 212 1.14 11.62 1.92
C ILE A 212 1.57 12.62 3.01
N VAL A 213 0.74 13.65 3.28
CA VAL A 213 1.09 14.78 4.17
C VAL A 213 -0.08 15.10 5.11
N ASN A 214 0.18 15.19 6.43
CA ASN A 214 -0.74 15.61 7.52
C ASN A 214 -2.07 14.85 7.66
N VAL A 215 -2.32 13.78 6.89
CA VAL A 215 -3.63 13.13 6.79
C VAL A 215 -3.48 11.63 6.97
N LEU A 216 -4.28 11.07 7.89
CA LEU A 216 -4.36 9.66 8.23
C LEU A 216 -2.99 9.06 8.58
N GLN A 217 -2.60 7.94 7.99
CA GLN A 217 -1.31 7.31 8.21
C GLN A 217 -0.23 8.00 7.36
N THR A 218 0.07 9.24 7.72
CA THR A 218 0.92 10.10 6.87
C THR A 218 2.39 9.69 6.84
N LEU A 219 3.05 9.95 5.71
CA LEU A 219 4.51 9.81 5.58
C LEU A 219 5.25 11.06 6.09
N VAL A 220 4.66 12.22 5.87
CA VAL A 220 5.25 13.51 6.25
C VAL A 220 4.26 14.30 7.10
N GLU A 221 4.76 14.95 8.13
CA GLU A 221 4.01 15.93 8.92
C GLU A 221 4.65 17.31 8.79
N THR A 222 3.81 18.34 8.80
CA THR A 222 4.22 19.74 8.73
C THR A 222 3.43 20.59 9.72
N ASP A 223 4.08 21.58 10.32
CA ASP A 223 3.44 22.65 11.09
C ASP A 223 4.10 23.99 10.75
N GLY A 224 3.39 24.84 10.00
CA GLY A 224 3.97 26.05 9.43
C GLY A 224 5.19 25.75 8.57
N ALA A 225 6.36 26.23 9.00
CA ALA A 225 7.65 25.99 8.33
C ALA A 225 8.36 24.71 8.81
N ALA A 226 7.88 24.07 9.89
CA ALA A 226 8.45 22.83 10.38
C ALA A 226 7.96 21.64 9.54
N MET A 227 8.84 20.67 9.33
CA MET A 227 8.56 19.39 8.69
C MET A 227 9.32 18.30 9.43
N TRP A 228 8.70 17.14 9.61
CA TRP A 228 9.38 15.94 10.10
C TRP A 228 8.83 14.69 9.41
N LEU A 229 9.67 13.65 9.41
CA LEU A 229 9.35 12.36 8.80
C LEU A 229 8.69 11.47 9.84
N THR A 230 7.68 10.70 9.44
CA THR A 230 7.00 9.80 10.36
C THR A 230 7.70 8.44 10.47
N PRO A 231 7.46 7.67 11.54
CA PRO A 231 7.85 6.26 11.59
C PRO A 231 7.46 5.48 10.33
N THR A 232 6.26 5.72 9.78
CA THR A 232 5.80 5.05 8.55
C THR A 232 6.66 5.44 7.34
N TYR A 233 7.07 6.71 7.20
CA TYR A 233 8.05 7.10 6.16
C TYR A 233 9.34 6.29 6.26
N HIS A 234 9.85 6.09 7.46
CA HIS A 234 11.10 5.37 7.65
C HIS A 234 10.99 3.89 7.25
N VAL A 235 9.81 3.27 7.42
CA VAL A 235 9.54 1.93 6.87
C VAL A 235 9.54 1.95 5.34
N PHE A 236 8.84 2.90 4.69
CA PHE A 236 8.89 3.06 3.23
C PHE A 236 10.32 3.32 2.72
N TRP A 237 11.12 4.06 3.49
CA TRP A 237 12.51 4.32 3.19
C TRP A 237 13.33 3.03 3.15
N ILE A 238 13.33 2.21 4.21
CA ILE A 238 14.11 0.96 4.19
C ILE A 238 13.54 -0.05 3.19
N TYR A 239 12.23 -0.06 2.95
CA TYR A 239 11.57 -0.89 1.94
C TYR A 239 11.90 -0.50 0.49
N ARG A 240 12.55 0.66 0.25
CA ARG A 240 12.96 1.10 -1.11
C ARG A 240 13.80 0.05 -1.85
N ALA A 241 14.50 -0.81 -1.12
CA ALA A 241 15.31 -1.91 -1.67
C ALA A 241 14.47 -2.96 -2.44
N HIS A 242 13.15 -3.02 -2.20
CA HIS A 242 12.24 -3.92 -2.90
C HIS A 242 11.66 -3.32 -4.20
N ARG A 243 11.81 -2.01 -4.43
CA ARG A 243 11.21 -1.33 -5.58
C ARG A 243 11.89 -1.78 -6.88
N GLY A 244 11.07 -2.28 -7.82
CA GLY A 244 11.57 -2.79 -9.11
C GLY A 244 12.28 -4.14 -9.03
N ALA A 245 12.33 -4.76 -7.85
CA ALA A 245 12.95 -6.05 -7.64
C ALA A 245 11.99 -7.22 -7.88
N ALA A 246 12.54 -8.41 -8.15
CA ALA A 246 11.76 -9.63 -8.23
C ALA A 246 11.46 -10.15 -6.82
N ALA A 247 10.19 -10.17 -6.42
CA ALA A 247 9.78 -10.77 -5.16
C ALA A 247 10.14 -12.25 -5.10
N LEU A 248 10.70 -12.69 -3.97
CA LEU A 248 11.06 -14.06 -3.69
C LEU A 248 10.01 -14.69 -2.79
N ARG A 249 9.76 -15.99 -2.98
CA ARG A 249 8.92 -16.76 -2.05
C ARG A 249 9.65 -16.90 -0.72
N THR A 250 8.96 -16.53 0.36
CA THR A 250 9.37 -16.78 1.73
C THR A 250 8.48 -17.85 2.36
N ASP A 251 9.07 -18.76 3.14
CA ASP A 251 8.35 -19.68 4.01
C ASP A 251 8.72 -19.26 5.45
N LEU A 252 7.74 -18.90 6.27
CA LEU A 252 7.94 -18.33 7.61
C LEU A 252 7.44 -19.30 8.69
N GLU A 253 8.30 -19.64 9.63
CA GLU A 253 7.94 -20.34 10.87
C GLU A 253 8.11 -19.34 12.02
N VAL A 254 7.02 -19.06 12.74
CA VAL A 254 6.99 -18.03 13.78
C VAL A 254 5.92 -18.35 14.80
N GLU A 255 6.12 -17.90 16.04
CA GLU A 255 5.09 -17.93 17.07
C GLU A 255 3.93 -17.00 16.71
N GLU A 256 2.73 -17.43 17.09
CA GLU A 256 1.51 -16.63 16.99
C GLU A 256 1.04 -16.22 18.38
N ALA A 257 0.44 -15.04 18.48
CA ALA A 257 -0.27 -14.60 19.66
C ALA A 257 -1.77 -14.49 19.38
N ASP A 258 -2.59 -14.68 20.41
CA ASP A 258 -4.03 -14.45 20.29
C ASP A 258 -4.33 -12.95 20.13
N ALA A 259 -5.14 -12.63 19.13
CA ALA A 259 -5.57 -11.28 18.84
C ALA A 259 -7.09 -11.21 18.65
N GLY A 260 -7.68 -10.12 19.12
CA GLY A 260 -9.12 -9.86 18.93
C GLY A 260 -9.49 -9.63 17.46
N PRO A 261 -10.77 -9.37 17.17
CA PRO A 261 -11.24 -9.11 15.82
C PRO A 261 -10.65 -7.78 15.26
N LEU A 262 -10.53 -7.71 13.93
CA LEU A 262 -10.13 -6.50 13.20
C LEU A 262 -10.93 -6.41 11.90
N GLY A 263 -11.69 -5.34 11.70
CA GLY A 263 -12.56 -5.21 10.53
C GLY A 263 -13.59 -6.35 10.48
N HIS A 264 -13.61 -7.11 9.38
CA HIS A 264 -14.45 -8.30 9.23
C HIS A 264 -13.78 -9.60 9.67
N LEU A 265 -12.55 -9.56 10.16
CA LEU A 265 -11.88 -10.75 10.70
C LEU A 265 -12.36 -11.03 12.12
N ASP A 266 -12.82 -12.26 12.36
CA ASP A 266 -13.04 -12.80 13.70
C ASP A 266 -11.73 -12.90 14.48
N ALA A 267 -11.80 -12.98 15.82
CA ALA A 267 -10.63 -13.20 16.68
C ALA A 267 -9.84 -14.46 16.26
N GLY A 268 -8.52 -14.42 16.39
CA GLY A 268 -7.64 -15.51 16.01
C GLY A 268 -6.16 -15.21 16.24
N GLY A 269 -5.28 -16.12 15.81
CA GLY A 269 -3.84 -15.95 15.90
C GLY A 269 -3.32 -14.82 15.00
N VAL A 270 -2.27 -14.14 15.44
CA VAL A 270 -1.47 -13.21 14.65
C VAL A 270 0.00 -13.58 14.77
N ALA A 271 0.68 -13.72 13.63
CA ALA A 271 2.12 -13.98 13.59
C ALA A 271 2.90 -12.83 14.24
N LEU A 272 3.82 -13.17 15.15
CA LEU A 272 4.68 -12.20 15.86
C LEU A 272 5.82 -11.65 14.99
N ALA A 273 5.97 -12.15 13.76
CA ALA A 273 6.84 -11.56 12.76
C ALA A 273 6.17 -11.54 11.38
N SER A 274 6.70 -10.70 10.51
CA SER A 274 6.42 -10.73 9.08
C SER A 274 7.71 -10.57 8.31
N CYS A 275 7.73 -11.03 7.07
CA CYS A 275 8.89 -10.85 6.22
C CYS A 275 8.54 -10.73 4.75
N SER A 276 9.44 -10.08 4.03
CA SER A 276 9.49 -10.06 2.59
C SER A 276 10.92 -10.16 2.09
N ALA A 277 11.11 -10.79 0.94
CA ALA A 277 12.40 -10.89 0.29
C ALA A 277 12.28 -10.56 -1.19
N SER A 278 13.29 -9.91 -1.76
CA SER A 278 13.36 -9.65 -3.20
C SER A 278 14.80 -9.69 -3.69
N HIS A 279 14.95 -9.89 -5.00
CA HIS A 279 16.24 -9.88 -5.67
C HIS A 279 16.24 -8.93 -6.85
N ALA A 280 17.28 -8.09 -6.94
CA ALA A 280 17.55 -7.22 -8.07
C ALA A 280 19.07 -7.06 -8.23
N GLU A 281 19.55 -7.10 -9.47
CA GLU A 281 20.93 -6.73 -9.82
C GLU A 281 22.01 -7.43 -8.97
N GLY A 282 21.82 -8.73 -8.66
CA GLY A 282 22.76 -9.52 -7.86
C GLY A 282 22.74 -9.20 -6.36
N ARG A 283 21.72 -8.48 -5.88
CA ARG A 283 21.51 -8.16 -4.47
C ARG A 283 20.21 -8.76 -3.96
N LEU A 284 20.28 -9.32 -2.76
CA LEU A 284 19.14 -9.76 -1.97
C LEU A 284 18.75 -8.63 -1.01
N ALA A 285 17.46 -8.32 -0.95
CA ALA A 285 16.86 -7.53 0.11
C ALA A 285 15.94 -8.43 0.95
N VAL A 286 16.08 -8.42 2.27
CA VAL A 286 15.20 -9.13 3.20
C VAL A 286 14.72 -8.14 4.25
N SER A 287 13.41 -7.90 4.31
CA SER A 287 12.77 -7.11 5.36
C SER A 287 12.06 -8.03 6.35
N ILE A 288 12.19 -7.74 7.64
CA ILE A 288 11.55 -8.49 8.74
C ILE A 288 11.01 -7.49 9.76
N SER A 289 9.77 -7.70 10.19
CA SER A 289 9.15 -6.91 11.27
C SER A 289 9.01 -7.75 12.54
N ASN A 290 9.45 -7.25 13.69
CA ASN A 290 9.04 -7.75 15.01
C ASN A 290 7.72 -7.09 15.42
N ARG A 291 6.65 -7.88 15.48
CA ARG A 291 5.29 -7.43 15.77
C ARG A 291 4.94 -7.52 17.26
N SER A 292 5.83 -8.01 18.12
CA SER A 292 5.66 -7.94 19.57
C SER A 292 5.87 -6.51 20.07
N CYS A 293 5.06 -6.05 21.03
CA CYS A 293 5.24 -4.72 21.64
C CYS A 293 6.25 -4.70 22.80
N SER A 294 6.70 -5.85 23.30
CA SER A 294 7.55 -5.95 24.51
C SER A 294 8.74 -6.89 24.38
N GLU A 295 8.64 -7.93 23.55
CA GLU A 295 9.68 -8.96 23.46
C GLU A 295 10.58 -8.74 22.25
N PRO A 296 11.91 -8.88 22.39
CA PRO A 296 12.81 -8.94 21.24
C PRO A 296 12.57 -10.20 20.42
N LEU A 297 12.95 -10.18 19.14
CA LEU A 297 12.82 -11.31 18.23
C LEU A 297 14.18 -11.63 17.61
N GLU A 298 14.65 -12.88 17.77
CA GLU A 298 15.76 -13.40 16.97
C GLU A 298 15.20 -14.04 15.70
N ALA A 299 15.55 -13.48 14.53
CA ALA A 299 15.16 -14.03 13.24
C ALA A 299 16.35 -14.73 12.58
N ARG A 300 16.13 -15.97 12.12
CA ARG A 300 17.10 -16.76 11.36
C ARG A 300 16.56 -17.00 9.96
N VAL A 301 17.20 -16.39 8.97
CA VAL A 301 16.83 -16.52 7.56
C VAL A 301 17.82 -17.42 6.86
N ARG A 302 17.33 -18.49 6.24
CA ARG A 302 18.15 -19.36 5.38
C ARG A 302 17.84 -19.11 3.91
N VAL A 303 18.87 -18.71 3.16
CA VAL A 303 18.83 -18.54 1.71
C VAL A 303 19.07 -19.89 1.04
N ARG A 304 18.06 -20.43 0.35
CA ARG A 304 18.15 -21.77 -0.25
C ARG A 304 19.11 -21.88 -1.43
N ARG A 305 19.46 -20.77 -2.08
CA ARG A 305 20.32 -20.72 -3.26
C ARG A 305 21.16 -19.44 -3.28
N GLY A 306 22.45 -19.59 -3.53
CA GLY A 306 23.41 -18.51 -3.54
C GLY A 306 24.04 -18.28 -2.17
N ARG A 307 25.12 -17.50 -2.16
CA ARG A 307 25.89 -17.14 -0.97
C ARG A 307 25.84 -15.65 -0.76
N LEU A 308 25.63 -15.25 0.49
CA LEU A 308 25.61 -13.87 0.91
C LEU A 308 27.02 -13.33 1.01
N GLY A 309 27.23 -12.14 0.46
CA GLY A 309 28.37 -11.29 0.81
C GLY A 309 28.08 -10.43 2.03
N ASP A 310 29.03 -9.55 2.37
CA ASP A 310 28.82 -8.53 3.39
C ASP A 310 27.70 -7.57 2.96
N GLY A 311 26.79 -7.28 3.88
CA GLY A 311 25.60 -6.50 3.63
C GLY A 311 25.37 -5.41 4.67
N GLU A 312 24.43 -4.53 4.36
CA GLU A 312 23.99 -3.45 5.22
C GLU A 312 22.68 -3.82 5.90
N VAL A 313 22.48 -3.32 7.12
CA VAL A 313 21.28 -3.54 7.91
C VAL A 313 20.80 -2.20 8.45
N GLU A 314 19.60 -1.80 8.04
CA GLU A 314 18.89 -0.65 8.60
C GLU A 314 17.74 -1.15 9.47
N VAL A 315 17.56 -0.56 10.66
CA VAL A 315 16.50 -0.89 11.61
C VAL A 315 15.74 0.37 12.00
N VAL A 316 14.42 0.34 11.85
CA VAL A 316 13.49 1.31 12.41
C VAL A 316 12.98 0.76 13.74
N SER A 317 13.28 1.48 14.82
CA SER A 317 12.88 1.13 16.19
C SER A 317 12.76 2.40 17.05
N GLY A 318 12.26 2.26 18.27
CA GLY A 318 12.07 3.38 19.20
C GLY A 318 12.06 2.93 20.65
N ASP A 319 11.92 3.89 21.56
CA ASP A 319 11.86 3.69 23.01
C ASP A 319 10.51 3.15 23.49
N ALA A 320 9.45 3.28 22.67
CA ALA A 320 8.12 2.76 22.92
C ALA A 320 7.40 2.44 21.60
N SER A 321 6.46 1.50 21.63
CA SER A 321 5.64 1.14 20.46
C SER A 321 4.71 2.28 20.00
N ASP A 322 4.35 3.20 20.90
CA ASP A 322 3.58 4.40 20.59
C ASP A 322 4.45 5.65 20.37
N ALA A 323 5.77 5.49 20.21
CA ALA A 323 6.67 6.60 19.94
C ALA A 323 6.32 7.30 18.62
N VAL A 324 6.23 8.63 18.69
CA VAL A 324 5.96 9.54 17.56
C VAL A 324 7.10 10.52 17.36
N ASN A 325 7.31 10.92 16.11
CA ASN A 325 8.14 12.07 15.77
C ASN A 325 7.32 13.36 15.85
N SER A 326 7.97 14.49 16.14
CA SER A 326 7.33 15.81 16.19
C SER A 326 8.32 16.91 15.80
N ALA A 327 7.86 18.14 15.58
CA ALA A 327 8.74 19.28 15.33
C ALA A 327 9.84 19.45 16.40
N ALA A 328 9.54 19.15 17.67
CA ALA A 328 10.50 19.27 18.78
C ALA A 328 11.48 18.08 18.87
N ARG A 329 11.08 16.90 18.37
CA ARG A 329 11.90 15.68 18.34
C ARG A 329 11.65 14.95 17.00
N PRO A 330 12.21 15.46 15.89
CA PRO A 330 11.90 14.97 14.55
C PRO A 330 12.43 13.56 14.29
N ASP A 331 13.48 13.15 15.02
CA ASP A 331 14.17 11.87 14.84
C ASP A 331 14.06 10.96 16.08
N ARG A 332 12.93 11.01 16.83
CA ARG A 332 12.72 10.12 17.99
C ARG A 332 12.67 8.64 17.56
N VAL A 333 12.10 8.40 16.38
CA VAL A 333 12.08 7.13 15.66
C VAL A 333 12.68 7.41 14.28
N ALA A 334 13.84 6.84 14.00
CA ALA A 334 14.53 6.96 12.72
C ALA A 334 15.29 5.66 12.42
N PRO A 335 15.64 5.38 11.15
CA PRO A 335 16.49 4.25 10.79
C PRO A 335 17.87 4.41 11.45
N GLY A 336 18.36 3.32 12.05
CA GLY A 336 19.71 3.20 12.56
C GLY A 336 20.38 1.89 12.12
N PRO A 337 21.67 1.70 12.40
CA PRO A 337 22.37 0.47 12.06
C PRO A 337 21.80 -0.71 12.86
N GLY A 338 21.51 -1.82 12.17
CA GLY A 338 21.09 -3.07 12.79
C GLY A 338 22.25 -3.99 13.15
N ARG A 339 21.96 -4.98 13.99
CA ARG A 339 22.89 -6.07 14.29
C ARG A 339 22.45 -7.33 13.55
N ALA A 340 23.23 -7.72 12.54
CA ALA A 340 23.06 -9.00 11.88
C ALA A 340 24.39 -9.71 11.72
N VAL A 341 24.34 -11.04 11.72
CA VAL A 341 25.44 -11.90 11.28
C VAL A 341 25.02 -12.50 9.95
N LEU A 342 25.75 -12.17 8.89
CA LEU A 342 25.59 -12.75 7.56
C LEU A 342 26.72 -13.76 7.38
N HIS A 343 26.38 -15.03 7.21
CA HIS A 343 27.39 -16.06 7.03
C HIS A 343 26.92 -17.15 6.06
N GLY A 344 27.55 -17.19 4.89
CA GLY A 344 27.26 -18.19 3.87
C GLY A 344 25.83 -18.06 3.34
N GLU A 345 24.93 -18.91 3.82
CA GLU A 345 23.53 -18.99 3.41
C GLU A 345 22.57 -18.50 4.51
N GLU A 346 23.09 -17.98 5.62
CA GLU A 346 22.28 -17.62 6.78
C GLU A 346 22.43 -16.14 7.16
N ILE A 347 21.31 -15.53 7.53
CA ILE A 347 21.22 -14.21 8.16
C ILE A 347 20.62 -14.42 9.55
N VAL A 348 21.33 -13.98 10.59
CA VAL A 348 20.80 -13.96 11.96
C VAL A 348 20.65 -12.51 12.39
N LEU A 349 19.43 -12.10 12.74
CA LEU A 349 19.07 -10.74 13.13
C LEU A 349 18.49 -10.73 14.54
N LEU A 350 18.85 -9.75 15.35
CA LEU A 350 18.17 -9.47 16.60
C LEU A 350 17.36 -8.17 16.45
N LEU A 351 16.04 -8.29 16.47
CA LEU A 351 15.12 -7.18 16.34
C LEU A 351 14.62 -6.73 17.72
N PRO A 352 14.73 -5.44 18.07
CA PRO A 352 14.04 -4.87 19.23
C PRO A 352 12.53 -5.12 19.17
N PRO A 353 11.80 -5.01 20.29
CA PRO A 353 10.35 -4.95 20.27
C PRO A 353 9.84 -3.89 19.30
N CYS A 354 8.73 -4.16 18.62
CA CYS A 354 8.02 -3.23 17.74
C CYS A 354 8.95 -2.57 16.72
N SER A 355 9.66 -3.35 15.92
CA SER A 355 10.69 -2.85 15.01
C SER A 355 10.61 -3.47 13.62
N VAL A 356 11.26 -2.83 12.66
CA VAL A 356 11.37 -3.31 11.28
C VAL A 356 12.83 -3.20 10.85
N ALA A 357 13.39 -4.28 10.30
CA ALA A 357 14.75 -4.34 9.79
C ALA A 357 14.73 -4.67 8.30
N THR A 358 15.62 -4.04 7.52
CA THR A 358 15.92 -4.45 6.14
C THR A 358 17.40 -4.74 6.02
N VAL A 359 17.72 -5.95 5.55
CA VAL A 359 19.07 -6.37 5.17
C VAL A 359 19.21 -6.30 3.67
N VAL A 360 20.27 -5.67 3.18
CA VAL A 360 20.64 -5.68 1.76
C VAL A 360 22.06 -6.24 1.62
N ALA A 361 22.20 -7.33 0.89
CA ALA A 361 23.49 -8.01 0.71
C ALA A 361 23.67 -8.48 -0.74
N PRO A 362 24.91 -8.51 -1.26
CA PRO A 362 25.21 -9.24 -2.49
C PRO A 362 24.81 -10.71 -2.35
N LEU A 363 24.24 -11.28 -3.41
CA LEU A 363 23.91 -12.70 -3.49
C LEU A 363 24.64 -13.29 -4.71
N ALA A 364 25.67 -14.10 -4.44
CA ALA A 364 26.49 -14.74 -5.47
C ALA A 364 26.09 -16.21 -5.66
N GLY A 365 25.89 -16.63 -6.91
CA GLY A 365 25.43 -17.97 -7.28
C GLY A 365 24.04 -17.93 -7.89
#